data_AF-A0A0F0GAD1-F1
#
_entry.id   AF-A0A0F0GAD1-F1
#
_cell.length_a   1.000
_cell.length_b   1.000
_cell.length_c   1.000
_cell.angle_alpha   90.00
_cell.angle_beta   90.00
_cell.angle_gamma   90.00
#
_symmetry.space_group_name_H-M   'P 1'
#
loop_
_entity.id
_entity.type
_entity.pdbx_description
1 polymer ?
#
loop_
_entity_poly.entity_id
_entity_poly.type
_entity_poly.pdbx_seq_one_letter_code
_entity_poly.pdbx_strand_id
1 'polypeptide(L)'
;PQGAGQSGSIPLVVSAKTPGALKGQVERIRALVASGMSAVDVGFSLATTRALFEHRAVLVDDEVVAEGVAGGKPLAFLFSGQGAQRVGAGRELYEAFPVFAEALDAALVNLDPALRDVMWGEDQEALNQTGFAQPAIF
;
A
#
# COMPACT_ATOMS: atom_id res chain seq x y z
N PRO A 1 9.72 -19.74 11.17
CA PRO A 1 8.75 -19.30 10.14
C PRO A 1 9.50 -18.68 8.95
N GLN A 2 9.74 -19.50 7.92
CA GLN A 2 10.28 -19.00 6.65
C GLN A 2 9.12 -18.31 5.95
N GLY A 3 9.21 -16.99 5.79
CA GLY A 3 8.20 -16.20 5.10
C GLY A 3 8.11 -16.67 3.66
N ALA A 4 6.95 -17.18 3.26
CA ALA A 4 6.58 -17.29 1.86
C ALA A 4 6.94 -15.96 1.17
N GLY A 5 7.58 -16.06 -0.01
CA GLY A 5 8.12 -14.91 -0.73
C GLY A 5 7.12 -13.77 -0.79
N GLN A 6 7.34 -12.74 0.03
CA GLN A 6 6.59 -11.51 -0.06
C GLN A 6 7.21 -10.74 -1.22
N SER A 7 6.67 -10.99 -2.42
CA SER A 7 6.85 -10.15 -3.61
C SER A 7 6.03 -8.87 -3.44
N GLY A 8 6.24 -8.16 -2.33
CA GLY A 8 5.61 -6.88 -2.04
C GLY A 8 6.71 -5.87 -1.74
N SER A 9 6.57 -4.67 -2.30
CA SER A 9 7.54 -3.60 -2.08
C SER A 9 7.64 -3.27 -0.59
N ILE A 10 8.86 -3.26 -0.04
CA ILE A 10 9.08 -3.01 1.39
C ILE A 10 9.24 -1.50 1.65
N PRO A 11 8.33 -0.86 2.40
CA PRO A 11 8.46 0.56 2.70
C PRO A 11 9.58 0.79 3.73
N LEU A 12 10.58 1.59 3.36
CA LEU A 12 11.67 2.00 4.23
C LEU A 12 11.38 3.39 4.79
N VAL A 13 10.94 3.46 6.05
CA VAL A 13 10.62 4.71 6.73
C VAL A 13 11.88 5.32 7.33
N VAL A 14 12.31 6.46 6.80
CA VAL A 14 13.50 7.18 7.25
C VAL A 14 13.08 8.45 7.97
N SER A 15 13.73 8.78 9.08
CA SER A 15 13.48 10.06 9.77
C SER A 15 14.75 10.71 10.30
N ALA A 16 14.72 12.04 10.44
CA ALA A 16 15.81 12.83 11.01
C ALA A 16 15.31 14.12 11.67
N LYS A 17 16.19 14.75 12.46
CA LYS A 17 15.89 16.03 13.14
C LYS A 17 15.98 17.25 12.22
N THR A 18 16.54 17.12 11.02
CA THR A 18 16.69 18.23 10.07
C THR A 18 16.53 17.71 8.63
N PRO A 19 16.18 18.57 7.66
CA PRO A 19 16.09 18.17 6.25
C PRO A 19 17.41 17.65 5.69
N GLY A 20 18.55 18.28 6.04
CA GLY A 20 19.87 17.85 5.59
C GLY A 20 20.25 16.47 6.14
N ALA A 21 19.92 16.21 7.42
CA ALA A 21 20.16 14.90 8.02
C ALA A 21 19.24 13.81 7.43
N LEU A 22 18.03 14.18 7.00
CA LEU A 22 17.12 13.26 6.31
C LEU A 22 17.70 12.81 4.98
N LYS A 23 18.14 13.76 4.13
CA LYS A 23 18.82 13.45 2.86
C LYS A 23 20.02 12.53 3.07
N GLY A 24 20.87 12.85 4.06
CA GLY A 24 22.01 12.01 4.39
C GLY A 24 21.64 10.62 4.92
N GLN A 25 20.49 10.47 5.60
CA GLN A 25 20.01 9.14 6.01
C GLN A 25 19.46 8.33 4.85
N VAL A 26 18.72 8.97 3.94
CA VAL A 26 18.18 8.32 2.74
C VAL A 26 19.33 7.66 1.96
N GLU A 27 20.39 8.40 1.65
CA GLU A 27 21.56 7.85 0.94
C GLU A 27 22.22 6.67 1.67
N ARG A 28 22.30 6.72 3.01
CA ARG A 28 22.84 5.60 3.79
C ARG A 28 21.97 4.36 3.72
N ILE A 29 20.66 4.51 3.78
CA ILE A 29 19.72 3.39 3.69
C ILE A 29 19.74 2.78 2.28
N ARG A 30 19.80 3.61 1.24
CA ARG A 30 19.99 3.16 -0.15
C ARG A 30 21.27 2.33 -0.29
N ALA A 31 22.40 2.87 0.17
CA ALA A 31 23.67 2.17 0.13
C ALA A 31 23.65 0.85 0.93
N LEU A 32 22.94 0.82 2.06
CA LEU A 32 22.82 -0.38 2.88
C LEU A 32 22.06 -1.50 2.14
N VAL A 33 20.92 -1.19 1.53
CA VAL A 33 20.15 -2.16 0.74
C VAL A 33 20.94 -2.58 -0.52
N ALA A 34 21.57 -1.62 -1.21
CA ALA A 34 22.41 -1.90 -2.37
C ALA A 34 23.64 -2.78 -2.04
N SER A 35 24.10 -2.79 -0.79
CA SER A 35 25.16 -3.70 -0.34
C SER A 35 24.73 -5.17 -0.19
N GLY A 36 23.44 -5.47 -0.43
CA GLY A 36 22.86 -6.80 -0.31
C GLY A 36 22.16 -7.08 1.02
N MET A 37 21.98 -6.06 1.88
CA MET A 37 21.15 -6.25 3.08
C MET A 37 19.69 -6.45 2.69
N SER A 38 19.03 -7.34 3.42
CA SER A 38 17.59 -7.60 3.30
C SER A 38 16.78 -6.33 3.53
N ALA A 39 16.03 -5.89 2.51
CA ALA A 39 15.13 -4.74 2.63
C ALA A 39 14.08 -4.96 3.72
N VAL A 40 13.62 -6.20 3.92
CA VAL A 40 12.69 -6.58 4.99
C VAL A 40 13.29 -6.28 6.36
N ASP A 41 14.52 -6.73 6.62
CA ASP A 41 15.18 -6.54 7.92
C ASP A 41 15.52 -5.07 8.18
N VAL A 42 15.93 -4.34 7.13
CA VAL A 42 16.17 -2.90 7.18
C VAL A 42 14.86 -2.16 7.51
N GLY A 43 13.79 -2.44 6.78
CA GLY A 43 12.47 -1.83 6.98
C GLY A 43 11.92 -2.11 8.38
N PHE A 44 12.00 -3.37 8.83
CA PHE A 44 11.60 -3.76 10.18
C PHE A 44 12.40 -2.99 11.25
N SER A 45 13.72 -2.90 11.10
CA SER A 45 14.59 -2.19 12.03
C SER A 45 14.27 -0.69 12.08
N LEU A 46 14.05 -0.07 10.92
CA LEU A 46 13.65 1.34 10.80
C LEU A 46 12.33 1.62 11.51
N ALA A 47 11.35 0.72 11.38
CA ALA A 47 10.02 0.89 11.95
C ALA A 47 9.95 0.63 13.46
N THR A 48 10.75 -0.29 13.99
CA THR A 48 10.56 -0.82 15.36
C THR A 48 11.66 -0.45 16.35
N THR A 49 12.88 -0.13 15.86
CA THR A 49 14.05 0.04 16.74
C THR A 49 14.65 1.44 16.71
N ARG A 50 14.26 2.29 15.74
CA ARG A 50 14.80 3.63 15.56
C ARG A 50 13.84 4.68 16.10
N ALA A 51 14.39 5.74 16.68
CA ALA A 51 13.59 6.90 17.05
C ALA A 51 12.97 7.52 15.78
N LEU A 52 11.70 7.92 15.88
CA LEU A 52 10.99 8.62 14.82
C LEU A 52 11.03 10.14 15.06
N PHE A 53 11.63 10.86 14.12
CA PHE A 53 11.68 12.32 14.10
C PHE A 53 10.68 12.94 13.12
N GLU A 54 10.55 14.26 13.13
CA GLU A 54 9.53 14.98 12.35
C GLU A 54 9.84 15.04 10.86
N HIS A 55 11.11 15.21 10.45
CA HIS A 55 11.46 15.13 9.03
C HIS A 55 11.48 13.67 8.62
N ARG A 56 10.59 13.26 7.72
CA ARG A 56 10.42 11.87 7.30
C ARG A 56 10.43 11.74 5.78
N ALA A 57 10.97 10.61 5.32
CA ALA A 57 10.85 10.13 3.96
C ALA A 57 10.45 8.65 3.98
N VAL A 58 9.69 8.20 2.99
CA VAL A 58 9.38 6.79 2.77
C VAL A 58 9.93 6.40 1.41
N LEU A 59 10.75 5.35 1.39
CA LEU A 59 11.21 4.74 0.15
C LEU A 59 10.44 3.47 -0.13
N VAL A 60 10.08 3.25 -1.39
CA VAL A 60 9.50 2.00 -1.90
C VAL A 60 10.25 1.68 -3.18
N ASP A 61 10.83 0.49 -3.29
CA ASP A 61 11.64 0.07 -4.44
C ASP A 61 12.72 1.09 -4.84
N ASP A 62 13.40 1.64 -3.83
CA ASP A 62 14.42 2.68 -3.99
C ASP A 62 13.89 4.04 -4.52
N GLU A 63 12.57 4.26 -4.58
CA GLU A 63 12.00 5.57 -4.92
C GLU A 63 11.45 6.28 -3.68
N VAL A 64 11.73 7.57 -3.52
CA VAL A 64 11.10 8.37 -2.46
C VAL A 64 9.67 8.69 -2.88
N VAL A 65 8.70 7.98 -2.31
CA VAL A 65 7.27 8.14 -2.62
C VAL A 65 6.57 9.19 -1.75
N ALA A 66 7.18 9.55 -0.62
CA ALA A 66 6.70 10.61 0.26
C ALA A 66 7.86 11.23 1.05
N GLU A 67 7.89 12.55 1.17
CA GLU A 67 8.82 13.31 2.01
C GLU A 67 8.10 14.50 2.65
N GLY A 68 8.40 14.80 3.91
CA GLY A 68 7.87 16.00 4.55
C GLY A 68 8.15 16.08 6.05
N VAL A 69 7.50 17.06 6.68
CA VAL A 69 7.48 17.21 8.14
C VAL A 69 6.19 16.59 8.67
N ALA A 70 6.30 15.49 9.39
CA ALA A 70 5.18 14.80 9.99
C ALA A 70 4.60 15.63 11.14
N GLY A 71 3.33 16.01 11.03
CA GLY A 71 2.54 16.58 12.10
C GLY A 71 1.42 15.63 12.51
N GLY A 72 1.03 15.64 13.79
CA GLY A 72 -0.13 14.90 14.28
C GLY A 72 -1.42 15.53 13.75
N LYS A 73 -1.86 15.13 12.56
CA LYS A 73 -3.14 15.53 11.98
C LYS A 73 -4.17 14.41 12.18
N PRO A 74 -5.45 14.74 12.41
CA PRO A 74 -6.51 13.74 12.38
C PRO A 74 -6.54 13.03 11.02
N LEU A 75 -6.75 11.71 11.04
CA LEU A 75 -6.95 10.92 9.83
C LEU A 75 -8.40 11.07 9.35
N ALA A 76 -8.57 11.31 8.04
CA ALA A 76 -9.86 11.28 7.37
C ALA A 76 -9.81 10.29 6.21
N PHE A 77 -10.82 9.45 6.06
CA PHE A 77 -11.01 8.58 4.91
C PHE A 77 -11.89 9.29 3.88
N LEU A 78 -11.42 9.37 2.64
CA LEU A 78 -12.20 9.87 1.50
C LEU A 78 -12.43 8.71 0.53
N PHE A 79 -13.69 8.42 0.26
CA PHE A 79 -14.10 7.36 -0.64
C PHE A 79 -14.45 7.97 -2.01
N SER A 80 -13.91 7.39 -3.07
CA SER A 80 -14.20 7.84 -4.44
C SER A 80 -15.64 7.51 -4.83
N GLY A 81 -16.26 8.37 -5.63
CA GLY A 81 -17.55 8.08 -6.26
C GLY A 81 -17.43 7.21 -7.52
N GLN A 82 -18.57 6.94 -8.15
CA GLN A 82 -18.67 6.22 -9.41
C GLN A 82 -17.81 6.89 -10.50
N GLY A 83 -17.12 6.07 -11.29
CA GLY A 83 -16.13 6.48 -12.29
C GLY A 83 -14.68 6.13 -11.92
N ALA A 84 -14.43 5.74 -10.67
CA ALA A 84 -13.10 5.32 -10.21
C ALA A 84 -12.82 3.80 -10.38
N GLN A 85 -13.87 3.01 -10.65
CA GLN A 85 -13.76 1.55 -10.81
C GLN A 85 -12.86 1.18 -11.99
N ARG A 86 -12.02 0.16 -11.78
CA ARG A 86 -11.19 -0.44 -12.82
C ARG A 86 -11.33 -1.96 -12.73
N VAL A 87 -11.39 -2.61 -13.89
CA VAL A 87 -11.28 -4.06 -13.96
C VAL A 87 -9.98 -4.51 -13.27
N GLY A 88 -10.07 -5.59 -12.49
CA GLY A 88 -8.99 -6.15 -11.69
C GLY A 88 -8.74 -5.46 -10.34
N ALA A 89 -9.46 -4.37 -10.02
CA ALA A 89 -9.28 -3.68 -8.75
C ALA A 89 -9.44 -4.64 -7.56
N GLY A 90 -8.51 -4.55 -6.61
CA GLY A 90 -8.50 -5.38 -5.40
C GLY A 90 -8.07 -6.84 -5.60
N ARG A 91 -7.86 -7.33 -6.83
CA ARG A 91 -7.49 -8.74 -7.07
C ARG A 91 -6.13 -9.10 -6.48
N GLU A 92 -5.10 -8.32 -6.77
CA GLU A 92 -3.75 -8.56 -6.22
C GLU A 92 -3.73 -8.42 -4.69
N LEU A 93 -4.54 -7.50 -4.14
CA LEU A 93 -4.70 -7.35 -2.69
C LEU A 93 -5.37 -8.58 -2.07
N TYR A 94 -6.37 -9.15 -2.75
CA TYR A 94 -7.04 -10.38 -2.34
C TYR A 94 -6.06 -11.57 -2.32
N GLU A 95 -5.23 -11.69 -3.35
CA GLU A 95 -4.25 -12.76 -3.46
C GLU A 95 -3.11 -12.63 -2.43
N ALA A 96 -2.69 -11.40 -2.10
CA ALA A 96 -1.55 -11.13 -1.22
C ALA A 96 -1.90 -11.00 0.28
N PHE A 97 -3.10 -10.50 0.63
CA PHE A 97 -3.42 -10.10 2.00
C PHE A 97 -4.71 -10.77 2.52
N PRO A 98 -4.60 -11.76 3.43
CA PRO A 98 -5.75 -12.47 3.98
C PRO A 98 -6.81 -11.56 4.59
N VAL A 99 -6.41 -10.48 5.28
CA VAL A 99 -7.34 -9.52 5.88
C VAL A 99 -8.21 -8.80 4.83
N PHE A 100 -7.65 -8.50 3.65
CA PHE A 100 -8.41 -7.91 2.55
C PHE A 100 -9.34 -8.96 1.94
N ALA A 101 -8.84 -10.19 1.78
CA ALA A 101 -9.64 -11.29 1.25
C ALA A 101 -10.88 -11.59 2.09
N GLU A 102 -10.69 -11.72 3.40
CA GLU A 102 -11.77 -11.92 4.37
C GLU A 102 -12.80 -10.79 4.33
N ALA A 103 -12.34 -9.53 4.29
CA ALA A 103 -13.21 -8.36 4.23
C ALA A 103 -14.02 -8.30 2.91
N LEU A 104 -13.37 -8.57 1.77
CA LEU A 104 -14.02 -8.56 0.47
C LEU A 104 -15.04 -9.70 0.35
N ASP A 105 -14.68 -10.92 0.77
CA ASP A 105 -15.60 -12.07 0.73
C ASP A 105 -16.83 -11.83 1.62
N ALA A 106 -16.65 -11.25 2.81
CA ALA A 106 -17.76 -10.90 3.69
C ALA A 106 -18.71 -9.87 3.08
N ALA A 107 -18.18 -8.90 2.32
CA ALA A 107 -19.00 -7.92 1.61
C ALA A 107 -19.76 -8.56 0.43
N LEU A 108 -19.06 -9.33 -0.40
CA LEU A 108 -19.60 -9.94 -1.63
C LEU A 108 -20.78 -10.89 -1.37
N VAL A 109 -20.83 -11.57 -0.22
CA VAL A 109 -21.97 -12.46 0.15
C VAL A 109 -23.32 -11.72 0.15
N ASN A 110 -23.33 -10.40 0.32
CA ASN A 110 -24.54 -9.59 0.38
C ASN A 110 -24.87 -8.89 -0.95
N LEU A 111 -24.11 -9.16 -2.01
CA LEU A 111 -24.20 -8.46 -3.30
C LEU A 111 -24.57 -9.44 -4.43
N ASP A 112 -24.72 -8.91 -5.65
CA ASP A 112 -24.96 -9.74 -6.83
C ASP A 112 -23.83 -10.77 -6.99
N PRO A 113 -24.11 -12.09 -7.08
CA PRO A 113 -23.08 -13.11 -7.24
C PRO A 113 -22.17 -12.91 -8.46
N ALA A 114 -22.65 -12.23 -9.50
CA ALA A 114 -21.87 -11.91 -10.70
C ALA A 114 -20.86 -10.77 -10.48
N LEU A 115 -20.96 -10.00 -9.39
CA LEU A 115 -20.15 -8.81 -9.17
C LEU A 115 -18.65 -9.12 -9.18
N ARG A 116 -18.23 -10.21 -8.54
CA ARG A 116 -16.82 -10.61 -8.49
C ARG A 116 -16.27 -10.90 -9.88
N ASP A 117 -17.04 -11.64 -10.69
CA ASP A 117 -16.65 -12.01 -12.04
C ASP A 117 -16.59 -10.78 -12.95
N VAL A 118 -17.47 -9.80 -12.75
CA VAL A 118 -17.41 -8.51 -13.48
C VAL A 118 -16.22 -7.67 -13.03
N MET A 119 -15.96 -7.58 -11.72
CA MET A 119 -14.82 -6.84 -11.17
C MET A 119 -13.49 -7.37 -11.68
N TRP A 120 -13.36 -8.70 -11.83
CA TRP A 120 -12.09 -9.37 -12.17
C TRP A 120 -12.05 -9.99 -13.57
N GLY A 121 -13.07 -9.72 -14.37
CA GLY A 121 -13.15 -10.12 -15.78
C GLY A 121 -12.29 -9.22 -16.67
N GLU A 122 -12.78 -8.94 -17.88
CA GLU A 122 -12.08 -8.11 -18.88
C GLU A 122 -12.96 -6.98 -19.44
N ASP A 123 -14.25 -6.97 -19.10
CA ASP A 123 -15.24 -6.04 -19.66
C ASP A 123 -15.44 -4.81 -18.75
N GLN A 124 -14.75 -3.73 -19.08
CA GLN A 124 -14.87 -2.45 -18.38
C GLN A 124 -16.27 -1.83 -18.56
N GLU A 125 -16.96 -2.05 -19.68
CA GLU A 125 -18.29 -1.50 -19.91
C GLU A 125 -19.34 -2.20 -19.04
N ALA A 126 -19.22 -3.52 -18.87
CA ALA A 126 -20.02 -4.26 -17.91
C ALA A 126 -19.82 -3.71 -16.49
N LEU A 127 -18.56 -3.48 -16.07
CA LEU A 127 -18.25 -2.90 -14.76
C LEU A 127 -18.75 -1.45 -14.62
N ASN A 128 -18.82 -0.69 -15.71
CA ASN A 128 -19.32 0.70 -15.71
C ASN A 128 -20.83 0.81 -15.52
N GLN A 129 -21.59 -0.27 -15.71
CA GLN A 129 -23.03 -0.29 -15.43
C GLN A 129 -23.26 -0.02 -13.94
N THR A 130 -24.13 0.92 -13.61
CA THR A 130 -24.35 1.38 -12.22
C THR A 130 -24.60 0.23 -11.23
N GLY A 131 -25.27 -0.84 -11.66
CA GLY A 131 -25.53 -2.03 -10.84
C GLY A 131 -24.26 -2.78 -10.39
N PHE A 132 -23.15 -2.68 -11.13
CA PHE A 132 -21.85 -3.23 -10.75
C PHE A 132 -20.88 -2.15 -10.28
N ALA A 133 -20.90 -0.97 -10.92
CA ALA A 133 -19.99 0.11 -10.61
C ALA A 133 -20.11 0.59 -9.15
N GLN A 134 -21.33 0.77 -8.64
CA GLN A 134 -21.53 1.25 -7.27
C GLN A 134 -21.13 0.21 -6.22
N PRO A 135 -21.58 -1.05 -6.30
CA PRO A 135 -21.12 -2.08 -5.36
C PRO A 135 -19.62 -2.36 -5.42
N ALA A 136 -18.98 -2.20 -6.58
CA ALA A 136 -17.54 -2.46 -6.73
C ALA A 136 -16.65 -1.41 -6.04
N ILE A 137 -17.16 -0.21 -5.76
CA ILE A 137 -16.38 0.90 -5.15
C ILE A 137 -16.85 1.29 -3.74
N PHE A 138 -17.92 0.66 -3.27
CA PHE A 138 -18.50 0.87 -1.94
C PHE A 138 -17.81 -0.04 -0.92
#